data_AF-A0A2M7BV58-F1
#
_entry.id   AF-A0A2M7BV58-F1
#
_cell.length_a   1.000
_cell.length_b   1.000
_cell.length_c   1.000
_cell.angle_alpha   90.00
_cell.angle_beta   90.00
_cell.angle_gamma   90.00
#
_symmetry.space_group_name_H-M   'P 1'
#
loop_
_entity.id
_entity.type
_entity.pdbx_description
1 polymer ?
#
loop_
_entity_poly.entity_id
_entity_poly.type
_entity_poly.pdbx_seq_one_letter_code
_entity_poly.pdbx_strand_id
1 'polypeptide(L)'
;MIKNSQGSPMFRRLYVLENNQKRDILKNGELSCAYYVSSILKIFDLISQPHATVRSALGDMLKNGWRPTKNLKPGSILVWQEKKFSSGIIHKHLGFYLDQKKAISNDYKKGAPAIHHFTYGQTKTGRPKRKIVQILTHPIIK
;
A
#
# COMPACT_ATOMS: atom_id res chain seq x y z
N MET A 1 -6.95 13.63 -1.41
CA MET A 1 -5.57 13.22 -1.77
C MET A 1 -5.52 11.77 -2.26
N ILE A 2 -5.88 10.79 -1.44
CA ILE A 2 -5.80 9.34 -1.78
C ILE A 2 -6.53 8.98 -3.09
N LYS A 3 -7.79 9.40 -3.30
CA LYS A 3 -8.50 9.10 -4.56
C LYS A 3 -7.87 9.81 -5.77
N ASN A 4 -7.41 11.04 -5.58
CA ASN A 4 -6.85 11.89 -6.63
C ASN A 4 -5.42 11.49 -7.03
N SER A 5 -4.74 10.62 -6.28
CA SER A 5 -3.42 10.11 -6.66
C SER A 5 -3.48 8.97 -7.69
N GLN A 6 -4.67 8.54 -8.11
CA GLN A 6 -4.82 7.55 -9.17
C GLN A 6 -4.04 7.95 -10.42
N GLY A 7 -3.22 7.02 -10.94
CA GLY A 7 -2.39 7.22 -12.14
C GLY A 7 -1.15 8.08 -11.92
N SER A 8 -0.95 8.66 -10.74
CA SER A 8 0.20 9.54 -10.49
C SER A 8 1.53 8.77 -10.57
N PRO A 9 2.53 9.28 -11.32
CA PRO A 9 3.86 8.69 -11.38
C PRO A 9 4.74 9.08 -10.18
N MET A 10 4.26 9.94 -9.27
CA MET A 10 5.04 10.52 -8.17
C MET A 10 5.72 9.46 -7.28
N PHE A 11 5.06 8.32 -7.07
CA PHE A 11 5.54 7.26 -6.18
C PHE A 11 6.34 6.19 -6.92
N ARG A 12 6.57 6.33 -8.24
CA ARG A 12 7.11 5.27 -9.08
C ARG A 12 8.56 4.92 -8.74
N ARG A 13 9.38 5.90 -8.35
CA ARG A 13 10.82 5.71 -8.15
C ARG A 13 11.29 6.31 -6.83
N LEU A 14 12.19 5.62 -6.16
CA LEU A 14 12.93 6.12 -5.00
C LEU A 14 14.38 5.74 -5.22
N TYR A 15 15.24 6.73 -5.35
CA TYR A 15 16.65 6.51 -5.62
C TYR A 15 17.46 6.58 -4.34
N VAL A 16 18.36 5.62 -4.16
CA VAL A 16 19.38 5.64 -3.12
C VAL A 16 20.76 5.66 -3.77
N LEU A 17 21.74 6.24 -3.08
CA LEU A 17 23.14 6.21 -3.47
C LEU A 17 23.82 5.12 -2.62
N GLU A 18 24.31 4.07 -3.27
CA GLU A 18 25.02 2.96 -2.63
C GLU A 18 26.32 2.75 -3.40
N ASN A 19 27.48 2.85 -2.73
CA ASN A 19 28.81 2.74 -3.36
C ASN A 19 28.99 3.67 -4.57
N ASN A 20 28.57 4.95 -4.45
CA ASN A 20 28.56 5.94 -5.54
C ASN A 20 27.71 5.57 -6.77
N GLN A 21 26.87 4.54 -6.68
CA GLN A 21 25.93 4.16 -7.73
C GLN A 21 24.49 4.53 -7.34
N LYS A 22 23.79 5.19 -8.25
CA LYS A 22 22.38 5.54 -8.10
C LYS A 22 21.51 4.33 -8.45
N ARG A 23 20.71 3.88 -7.50
CA ARG A 23 19.84 2.70 -7.66
C ARG A 23 18.39 3.05 -7.36
N ASP A 24 17.47 2.71 -8.27
CA ASP A 24 16.02 2.78 -8.00
C ASP A 24 15.59 1.56 -7.20
N ILE A 25 15.31 1.74 -5.91
CA ILE A 25 14.93 0.65 -5.02
C ILE A 25 13.47 0.21 -5.20
N LEU A 26 12.65 0.97 -5.96
CA LEU A 26 11.26 0.61 -6.24
C LEU A 26 11.07 -0.15 -7.54
N LYS A 27 12.16 -0.34 -8.32
CA LYS A 27 12.16 -1.06 -9.61
C LYS A 27 11.08 -0.52 -10.56
N ASN A 28 11.12 0.78 -10.85
CA ASN A 28 10.15 1.45 -11.73
C ASN A 28 8.68 1.26 -11.30
N GLY A 29 8.45 1.16 -9.98
CA GLY A 29 7.13 1.10 -9.37
C GLY A 29 6.65 -0.30 -9.04
N GLU A 30 7.39 -1.37 -9.35
CA GLU A 30 7.01 -2.73 -8.97
C GLU A 30 6.86 -2.88 -7.44
N LEU A 31 7.76 -2.24 -6.68
CA LEU A 31 7.85 -2.35 -5.22
C LEU A 31 7.30 -1.12 -4.47
N SER A 32 6.53 -0.27 -5.15
CA SER A 32 6.14 1.05 -4.62
C SER A 32 5.00 1.02 -3.58
N CYS A 33 4.33 -0.10 -3.34
CA CYS A 33 3.12 -0.12 -2.50
C CYS A 33 3.31 0.47 -1.09
N ALA A 34 4.40 0.12 -0.41
CA ALA A 34 4.72 0.65 0.91
C ALA A 34 5.10 2.13 0.83
N TYR A 35 5.88 2.52 -0.18
CA TYR A 35 6.33 3.90 -0.37
C TYR A 35 5.17 4.84 -0.65
N TYR A 36 4.23 4.44 -1.51
CA TYR A 36 3.00 5.17 -1.78
C TYR A 36 2.18 5.41 -0.50
N VAL A 37 1.85 4.34 0.22
CA VAL A 37 1.01 4.45 1.42
C VAL A 37 1.70 5.28 2.49
N SER A 38 2.96 4.96 2.80
CA SER A 38 3.70 5.65 3.86
C SER A 38 3.95 7.13 3.53
N SER A 39 4.21 7.49 2.26
CA SER A 39 4.36 8.89 1.86
C SER A 39 3.09 9.69 2.10
N ILE A 40 1.91 9.14 1.74
CA ILE A 40 0.63 9.80 2.04
C ILE A 40 0.43 9.93 3.55
N LEU A 41 0.65 8.86 4.31
CA LEU A 41 0.46 8.91 5.76
C LEU A 41 1.40 9.92 6.42
N LYS A 42 2.62 10.08 5.90
CA LYS A 42 3.57 11.05 6.42
C LYS A 42 3.14 12.49 6.19
N ILE A 43 2.49 12.81 5.06
CA ILE A 43 1.94 14.16 4.81
C ILE A 43 0.93 14.59 5.90
N PHE A 44 0.25 13.63 6.52
CA PHE A 44 -0.69 13.87 7.62
C PHE A 44 -0.11 13.56 9.01
N ASP A 45 1.20 13.34 9.11
CA ASP A 45 1.91 12.96 10.34
C ASP A 45 1.28 11.77 11.09
N LEU A 46 0.74 10.79 10.34
CA LEU A 46 0.16 9.56 10.90
C LEU A 46 1.17 8.41 11.04
N ILE A 47 2.42 8.66 10.64
CA ILE A 47 3.60 7.80 10.82
C ILE A 47 4.84 8.69 10.95
N SER A 48 5.96 8.15 11.43
CA SER A 48 7.17 8.94 11.65
C SER A 48 7.87 9.33 10.36
N GLN A 49 7.96 8.43 9.38
CA GLN A 49 8.68 8.66 8.12
C GLN A 49 8.18 7.77 6.96
N PRO A 50 8.51 8.08 5.69
CA PRO A 50 8.22 7.20 4.56
C PRO A 50 9.03 5.89 4.63
N HIS A 51 8.44 4.81 4.11
CA HIS A 51 9.01 3.45 4.16
C HIS A 51 8.94 2.76 2.81
N ALA A 52 10.04 2.15 2.37
CA ALA A 52 10.09 1.39 1.12
C ALA A 52 9.59 -0.05 1.26
N THR A 53 9.43 -0.57 2.49
CA THR A 53 9.01 -1.96 2.73
C THR A 53 7.74 -2.05 3.57
N VAL A 54 6.91 -3.05 3.28
CA VAL A 54 5.64 -3.28 4.01
C VAL A 54 5.90 -3.52 5.51
N ARG A 55 6.95 -4.28 5.85
CA ARG A 55 7.30 -4.59 7.25
C ARG A 55 7.59 -3.33 8.06
N SER A 56 8.42 -2.44 7.53
CA SER A 56 8.79 -1.19 8.22
C SER A 56 7.61 -0.24 8.32
N ALA A 57 6.83 -0.10 7.23
CA ALA A 57 5.60 0.72 7.23
C ALA A 57 4.59 0.26 8.29
N LEU A 58 4.31 -1.04 8.39
CA LEU A 58 3.39 -1.57 9.40
C LEU A 58 3.91 -1.39 10.83
N GLY A 59 5.22 -1.60 11.04
CA GLY A 59 5.83 -1.39 12.35
C GLY A 59 5.70 0.06 12.82
N ASP A 60 5.90 1.02 11.92
CA ASP A 60 5.77 2.43 12.21
C ASP A 60 4.30 2.86 12.40
N MET A 61 3.37 2.36 11.57
CA MET A 61 1.93 2.58 11.77
C MET A 61 1.49 2.15 13.18
N LEU A 62 1.86 0.93 13.62
CA LEU A 62 1.46 0.42 14.93
C LEU A 62 2.03 1.27 16.08
N LYS A 63 3.25 1.81 15.94
CA LYS A 63 3.84 2.75 16.89
C LYS A 63 3.11 4.09 16.93
N ASN A 64 2.55 4.51 15.80
CA ASN A 64 1.83 5.79 15.64
C ASN A 64 0.31 5.59 15.70
N GLY A 65 -0.17 4.76 16.63
CA GLY A 65 -1.59 4.72 16.99
C GLY A 65 -2.51 3.96 16.03
N TRP A 66 -2.00 3.39 14.93
CA TRP A 66 -2.80 2.50 14.08
C TRP A 66 -3.07 1.18 14.79
N ARG A 67 -4.30 0.69 14.70
CA ARG A 67 -4.72 -0.55 15.37
C ARG A 67 -5.44 -1.49 14.43
N PRO A 68 -5.26 -2.82 14.59
CA PRO A 68 -6.07 -3.81 13.89
C PRO A 68 -7.56 -3.59 14.17
N THR A 69 -8.38 -3.76 13.14
CA THR A 69 -9.85 -3.65 13.26
C THR A 69 -10.55 -4.62 12.32
N LYS A 70 -11.82 -4.92 12.62
CA LYS A 70 -12.74 -5.58 11.68
C LYS A 70 -13.60 -4.58 10.91
N ASN A 71 -13.65 -3.33 11.38
CA ASN A 71 -14.48 -2.28 10.81
C ASN A 71 -13.74 -1.64 9.64
N LEU A 72 -14.22 -1.91 8.43
CA LEU A 72 -13.68 -1.37 7.20
C LEU A 72 -14.31 0.00 6.92
N LYS A 73 -13.51 1.07 7.00
CA LYS A 73 -13.96 2.45 6.76
C LYS A 73 -13.08 3.16 5.73
N PRO A 74 -13.59 4.18 5.02
CA PRO A 74 -12.76 5.02 4.16
C PRO A 74 -11.49 5.48 4.87
N GLY A 75 -10.34 5.33 4.23
CA GLY A 75 -9.04 5.65 4.81
C GLY A 75 -8.40 4.52 5.64
N SER A 76 -9.12 3.44 5.96
CA SER A 76 -8.51 2.25 6.56
C SER A 76 -7.41 1.70 5.66
N ILE A 77 -6.36 1.15 6.29
CA ILE A 77 -5.28 0.47 5.59
C ILE A 77 -5.65 -0.99 5.39
N LEU A 78 -5.52 -1.46 4.15
CA LEU A 78 -5.67 -2.85 3.78
C LEU A 78 -4.30 -3.49 3.63
N VAL A 79 -4.08 -4.59 4.34
CA VAL A 79 -2.91 -5.45 4.17
C VAL A 79 -3.36 -6.73 3.51
N TRP A 80 -2.90 -6.96 2.29
CA TRP A 80 -3.18 -8.20 1.57
C TRP A 80 -2.10 -9.24 1.76
N GLN A 81 -2.49 -10.50 1.63
CA GLN A 81 -1.59 -11.64 1.70
C GLN A 81 -0.43 -11.52 0.70
N GLU A 82 0.63 -12.25 1.01
CA GLU A 82 1.80 -12.37 0.17
C GLU A 82 1.45 -12.95 -1.20
N LYS A 83 2.16 -12.46 -2.21
CA LYS A 83 2.10 -13.00 -3.56
C LYS A 83 3.50 -12.95 -4.16
N LYS A 84 3.83 -13.95 -4.98
CA LYS A 84 5.00 -13.91 -5.85
C LYS A 84 4.75 -12.95 -7.01
N PHE A 85 5.59 -11.94 -7.14
CA PHE A 85 5.56 -10.99 -8.26
C PHE A 85 6.45 -11.47 -9.41
N SER A 86 6.37 -10.81 -10.57
CA SER A 86 7.13 -11.14 -11.78
C SER A 86 8.64 -11.17 -11.54
N SER A 87 9.15 -10.34 -10.63
CA SER A 87 10.55 -10.35 -10.20
C SER A 87 10.96 -11.54 -9.32
N GLY A 88 10.04 -12.45 -8.99
CA GLY A 88 10.28 -13.56 -8.06
C GLY A 88 10.18 -13.19 -6.58
N ILE A 89 10.03 -11.92 -6.25
CA ILE A 89 9.92 -11.43 -4.87
C ILE A 89 8.53 -11.77 -4.30
N ILE A 90 8.51 -12.34 -3.10
CA ILE A 90 7.30 -12.61 -2.32
C ILE A 90 7.17 -11.51 -1.28
N HIS A 91 6.08 -10.73 -1.34
CA HIS A 91 5.79 -9.75 -0.32
C HIS A 91 4.29 -9.49 -0.19
N LYS A 92 3.89 -8.99 0.99
CA LYS A 92 2.55 -8.47 1.27
C LYS A 92 2.28 -7.23 0.42
N HIS A 93 1.02 -6.82 0.33
CA HIS A 93 0.66 -5.59 -0.37
C HIS A 93 -0.14 -4.66 0.52
N LEU A 94 -0.11 -3.38 0.21
CA LEU A 94 -0.62 -2.30 1.04
C LEU A 94 -1.39 -1.28 0.21
N GLY A 95 -2.45 -0.73 0.80
CA GLY A 95 -3.30 0.25 0.15
C GLY A 95 -4.36 0.81 1.08
N PHE A 96 -5.11 1.78 0.58
CA PHE A 96 -6.20 2.42 1.30
C PHE A 96 -7.54 1.85 0.84
N TYR A 97 -8.45 1.62 1.77
CA TYR A 97 -9.86 1.47 1.44
C TYR A 97 -10.46 2.84 1.12
N LEU A 98 -11.31 2.89 0.08
CA LEU A 98 -12.02 4.10 -0.33
C LEU A 98 -13.47 4.02 0.17
N ASP A 99 -14.38 3.48 -0.62
CA ASP A 99 -15.79 3.29 -0.34
C ASP A 99 -16.34 2.21 -1.28
N GLN A 100 -17.59 1.79 -1.13
CA GLN A 100 -18.29 0.97 -2.15
C GLN A 100 -17.49 -0.25 -2.66
N LYS A 101 -16.81 -0.97 -1.76
CA LYS A 101 -15.94 -2.12 -2.11
C LYS A 101 -14.74 -1.75 -3.00
N LYS A 102 -14.31 -0.49 -3.01
CA LYS A 102 -13.14 0.01 -3.74
C LYS A 102 -11.98 0.23 -2.79
N ALA A 103 -10.78 -0.04 -3.29
CA ALA A 103 -9.52 0.29 -2.66
C ALA A 103 -8.60 0.95 -3.70
N ILE A 104 -7.60 1.67 -3.23
CA ILE A 104 -6.50 2.15 -4.06
C ILE A 104 -5.18 1.66 -3.50
N SER A 105 -4.34 1.16 -4.40
CA SER A 105 -3.00 0.71 -4.07
C SER A 105 -2.10 0.87 -5.30
N ASN A 106 -0.79 0.75 -5.13
CA ASN A 106 0.13 0.73 -6.26
C ASN A 106 -0.14 -0.48 -7.17
N ASP A 107 -0.31 -0.25 -8.46
CA ASP A 107 -0.38 -1.31 -9.48
C ASP A 107 1.03 -1.53 -10.05
N TYR A 108 1.62 -2.68 -9.75
CA TYR A 108 2.97 -3.03 -10.18
C TYR A 108 3.15 -3.06 -11.70
N LYS A 109 2.09 -3.31 -12.48
CA LYS A 109 2.16 -3.30 -13.95
C LYS A 109 2.20 -1.88 -14.51
N LYS A 110 1.52 -0.94 -13.85
CA LYS A 110 1.43 0.47 -14.26
C LYS A 110 2.52 1.34 -13.61
N GLY A 111 3.11 0.86 -12.51
CA GLY A 111 4.01 1.61 -11.67
C GLY A 111 3.36 2.91 -11.14
N ALA A 112 2.08 2.83 -10.78
CA ALA A 112 1.28 3.97 -10.32
C ALA A 112 0.08 3.50 -9.47
N PRO A 113 -0.49 4.35 -8.58
CA PRO A 113 -1.70 4.02 -7.84
C PRO A 113 -2.90 3.75 -8.76
N ALA A 114 -3.66 2.70 -8.48
CA ALA A 114 -4.85 2.33 -9.25
C ALA A 114 -6.00 1.95 -8.31
N ILE A 115 -7.21 2.35 -8.70
CA ILE A 115 -8.43 1.95 -8.01
C ILE A 115 -8.85 0.56 -8.50
N HIS A 116 -9.22 -0.32 -7.57
CA HIS A 116 -9.69 -1.67 -7.84
C HIS A 116 -10.67 -2.13 -6.76
N HIS A 117 -11.35 -3.26 -6.97
CA HIS A 117 -12.14 -3.88 -5.92
C HIS A 117 -11.24 -4.26 -4.73
N PHE A 118 -11.67 -4.03 -3.49
CA PHE A 118 -10.85 -4.22 -2.28
C PHE A 118 -10.34 -5.66 -2.07
N THR A 119 -10.98 -6.66 -2.69
CA THR A 119 -10.54 -8.07 -2.73
C THR A 119 -9.86 -8.49 -4.05
N TYR A 120 -9.61 -7.53 -4.95
CA TYR A 120 -9.25 -7.78 -6.36
C TYR A 120 -10.32 -8.55 -7.15
N GLY A 121 -11.58 -8.47 -6.70
CA GLY A 121 -12.71 -9.23 -7.22
C GLY A 121 -12.85 -10.60 -6.56
N GLN A 122 -13.65 -11.47 -7.18
CA GLN A 122 -13.90 -12.84 -6.71
C GLN A 122 -13.43 -13.88 -7.74
N THR A 123 -13.10 -15.08 -7.26
CA THR A 123 -12.95 -16.29 -8.07
C THR A 123 -14.32 -16.78 -8.54
N LYS A 124 -14.35 -17.78 -9.43
CA LYS A 124 -15.60 -18.44 -9.84
C LYS A 124 -16.39 -19.04 -8.67
N THR A 125 -15.70 -19.36 -7.57
CA THR A 125 -16.28 -19.91 -6.33
C THR A 125 -16.68 -18.83 -5.31
N GLY A 126 -16.71 -17.56 -5.70
CA GLY A 126 -17.08 -16.44 -4.82
C GLY A 126 -16.01 -16.00 -3.81
N ARG A 127 -14.84 -16.66 -3.79
CA ARG A 127 -13.74 -16.33 -2.86
C ARG A 127 -12.98 -15.08 -3.32
N PRO A 128 -12.43 -14.26 -2.41
CA PRO A 128 -11.54 -13.15 -2.75
C PRO A 128 -10.38 -13.58 -3.68
N LYS A 129 -10.13 -12.85 -4.79
CA LYS A 129 -8.93 -13.09 -5.60
C LYS A 129 -7.64 -12.80 -4.83
N ARG A 130 -7.70 -11.88 -3.87
CA ARG A 130 -6.62 -11.66 -2.90
C ARG A 130 -7.21 -11.46 -1.51
N LYS A 131 -6.81 -12.32 -0.57
CA LYS A 131 -7.23 -12.24 0.84
C LYS A 131 -6.62 -11.01 1.51
N ILE A 132 -7.44 -10.28 2.26
CA ILE A 132 -6.99 -9.28 3.22
C ILE A 132 -6.63 -10.04 4.50
N VAL A 133 -5.39 -9.86 4.97
CA VAL A 133 -4.89 -10.52 6.19
C VAL A 133 -5.00 -9.61 7.41
N GLN A 134 -5.07 -8.31 7.21
CA GLN A 134 -5.21 -7.33 8.27
C GLN A 134 -5.84 -6.04 7.74
N ILE A 135 -6.66 -5.40 8.56
CA ILE A 135 -7.19 -4.06 8.33
C ILE A 135 -6.70 -3.21 9.50
N LEU A 136 -6.13 -2.04 9.23
CA LEU A 136 -5.75 -1.07 10.26
C LEU A 136 -6.61 0.19 10.15
N THR A 137 -6.93 0.77 11.31
CA THR A 137 -7.56 2.10 11.41
C THR A 137 -6.77 2.96 12.38
N HIS A 138 -6.86 4.28 12.21
CA HIS A 138 -6.32 5.26 13.12
C HIS A 138 -7.48 5.98 13.84
N PRO A 139 -7.36 6.39 15.12
CA PRO A 139 -8.44 7.08 15.85
C PRO A 139 -8.94 8.37 15.19
N ILE A 140 -8.08 9.03 14.40
CA ILE A 140 -8.46 10.26 13.66
C ILE A 140 -9.38 10.00 12.46
N ILE A 141 -9.42 8.76 11.97
CA ILE A 141 -10.27 8.36 10.85
C ILE A 141 -11.66 8.02 11.42
N LYS A 142 -12.65 8.87 11.10
CA LYS A 142 -14.04 8.74 11.57
C LYS A 142 -14.86 7.79 10.69
#